data_AF-A0A961W9X6-F1
#
_entry.id   AF-A0A961W9X6-F1
#
_cell.length_a   1.000
_cell.length_b   1.000
_cell.length_c   1.000
_cell.angle_alpha   90.00
_cell.angle_beta   90.00
_cell.angle_gamma   90.00
#
_symmetry.space_group_name_H-M   'P 1'
#
loop_
_entity.id
_entity.type
_entity.pdbx_description
1 polymer ?
#
loop_
_entity_poly.entity_id
_entity_poly.type
_entity_poly.pdbx_seq_one_letter_code
_entity_poly.pdbx_strand_id
1 'polypeptide(L)' 'APTLLGFPIAEAEDMPDIAADANAIAFGDFRRGYLIVDRVGIRVLRDPYTAKPYVLFYTTKRVGGGIQDFDAIKLLKFGA' A
#
# COMPACT_ATOMS: atom_id res chain seq x y z
N ALA A 1 10.11 -18.14 6.25
CA ALA A 1 8.86 -17.37 6.09
C ALA A 1 7.71 -18.36 6.08
N PRO A 2 6.55 -18.02 6.66
CA PRO A 2 5.37 -18.88 6.57
C PRO A 2 4.96 -19.03 5.10
N THR A 3 4.54 -20.24 4.73
CA THR A 3 4.14 -20.58 3.36
C THR A 3 2.75 -21.22 3.38
N LEU A 4 1.89 -20.83 2.44
CA LEU A 4 0.57 -21.41 2.22
C LEU A 4 0.50 -21.97 0.80
N LEU A 5 0.16 -23.26 0.66
CA LEU A 5 0.10 -23.93 -0.65
C LEU A 5 1.39 -23.79 -1.49
N GLY A 6 2.55 -23.66 -0.83
CA GLY A 6 3.85 -23.45 -1.49
C GLY A 6 4.18 -21.99 -1.86
N PHE A 7 3.28 -21.04 -1.60
CA PHE A 7 3.49 -19.62 -1.84
C PHE A 7 3.84 -18.84 -0.56
N PRO A 8 4.65 -17.77 -0.67
CA PRO A 8 4.94 -16.90 0.48
C PRO A 8 3.69 -16.15 0.92
N ILE A 9 3.59 -15.90 2.22
CA ILE A 9 2.52 -15.11 2.82
C ILE A 9 3.05 -13.71 3.18
N ALA A 10 2.26 -12.68 2.91
CA ALA A 10 2.48 -11.33 3.41
C ALA A 10 1.29 -10.92 4.28
N GLU A 11 1.56 -10.45 5.48
CA GLU A 11 0.55 -9.92 6.39
C GLU A 11 0.40 -8.41 6.11
N ALA A 12 -0.81 -7.98 5.80
CA ALA A 12 -1.14 -6.58 5.50
C ALA A 12 -2.37 -6.18 6.30
N GLU A 13 -2.16 -5.40 7.37
CA GLU A 13 -3.23 -4.95 8.28
C GLU A 13 -4.25 -4.01 7.61
N ASP A 14 -3.88 -3.41 6.48
CA ASP A 14 -4.78 -2.56 5.69
C ASP A 14 -5.79 -3.37 4.83
N MET A 15 -5.62 -4.70 4.71
CA MET A 15 -6.62 -5.55 4.06
C MET A 15 -7.84 -5.71 4.98
N PRO A 16 -9.07 -5.73 4.43
CA PRO A 16 -10.27 -5.87 5.26
C PRO A 16 -10.31 -7.22 5.97
N ASP A 17 -10.80 -7.21 7.21
CA ASP A 17 -11.11 -8.42 7.96
C ASP A 17 -12.21 -9.26 7.28
N ILE A 18 -12.33 -10.52 7.71
CA ILE A 18 -13.38 -11.44 7.23
C ILE A 18 -14.77 -10.89 7.62
N ALA A 19 -15.54 -10.51 6.61
CA ALA A 19 -16.93 -10.03 6.74
C ALA A 19 -17.76 -10.44 5.51
N ALA A 20 -19.07 -10.24 5.58
CA ALA A 20 -19.96 -10.48 4.42
C ALA A 20 -19.52 -9.62 3.22
N ASP A 21 -19.37 -10.26 2.06
CA ASP A 21 -18.92 -9.69 0.79
C ASP A 21 -17.51 -9.06 0.79
N ALA A 22 -16.74 -9.22 1.86
CA ALA A 22 -15.38 -8.68 1.96
C ALA A 22 -14.40 -9.48 1.10
N ASN A 23 -13.43 -8.76 0.49
CA ASN A 23 -12.30 -9.36 -0.22
C ASN A 23 -11.09 -9.47 0.72
N ALA A 24 -11.19 -10.33 1.74
CA ALA A 24 -10.22 -10.38 2.83
C ALA A 24 -8.89 -11.07 2.44
N ILE A 25 -8.86 -11.83 1.35
CA ILE A 25 -7.63 -12.50 0.86
C ILE A 25 -7.36 -12.12 -0.58
N ALA A 26 -6.12 -11.74 -0.87
CA ALA A 26 -5.62 -11.48 -2.21
C ALA A 26 -4.48 -12.46 -2.54
N PHE A 27 -4.50 -13.03 -3.74
CA PHE A 27 -3.49 -13.97 -4.20
C PHE A 27 -3.07 -13.64 -5.64
N GLY A 28 -1.76 -13.61 -5.90
CA GLY A 28 -1.26 -13.32 -7.24
C GLY A 28 0.18 -12.81 -7.26
N ASP A 29 0.64 -12.46 -8.46
CA ASP A 29 1.94 -11.82 -8.66
C ASP A 29 1.77 -10.29 -8.61
N PHE A 30 1.97 -9.72 -7.42
CA PHE A 30 1.88 -8.28 -7.21
C PHE A 30 3.00 -7.48 -7.89
N ARG A 31 4.15 -8.10 -8.20
CA ARG A 31 5.24 -7.42 -8.91
C ARG A 31 4.86 -7.14 -10.36
N ARG A 32 4.12 -8.07 -10.97
CA ARG A 32 3.52 -7.88 -12.29
C ARG A 32 2.21 -7.10 -12.24
N GLY A 33 1.41 -7.32 -11.20
CA GLY A 33 0.05 -6.79 -11.11
C GLY A 33 -0.05 -5.33 -10.67
N TYR A 34 0.85 -4.83 -9.82
CA TYR A 34 0.71 -3.51 -9.21
C TYR A 34 2.01 -2.69 -9.33
N LEU A 35 1.90 -1.53 -9.98
CA LEU A 35 3.02 -0.61 -10.15
C LEU A 35 2.95 0.49 -9.10
N ILE A 36 4.03 0.64 -8.32
CA ILE A 36 4.22 1.76 -7.41
C ILE A 36 5.19 2.74 -8.08
N VAL A 37 4.76 3.99 -8.24
CA VAL A 37 5.56 5.07 -8.81
C VAL A 37 5.95 6.04 -7.70
N ASP A 38 7.26 6.16 -7.45
CA ASP A 38 7.83 7.20 -6.60
C ASP A 38 8.47 8.27 -7.49
N ARG A 39 7.97 9.50 -7.42
CA ARG A 39 8.46 10.57 -8.30
C ARG A 39 9.78 11.14 -7.81
N VAL A 40 9.84 11.45 -6.51
CA VAL A 40 10.98 12.03 -5.80
C VAL A 40 10.83 11.60 -4.35
N GLY A 41 11.93 11.15 -3.75
CA GLY A 41 11.98 10.77 -2.34
C GLY A 41 11.52 11.86 -1.37
N ILE A 42 11.63 11.58 -0.07
CA ILE A 42 11.11 12.45 0.98
C ILE A 42 11.84 13.81 0.97
N ARG A 43 11.07 14.90 0.99
CA ARG A 43 11.58 16.28 1.08
C ARG A 43 11.12 16.90 2.39
N VAL A 44 12.04 17.55 3.10
CA VAL A 44 11.76 18.22 4.38
C VAL A 44 12.09 19.70 4.26
N LEU A 45 11.13 20.57 4.60
CA LEU A 45 11.33 22.00 4.80
C LEU A 45 11.26 22.30 6.30
N ARG A 46 12.28 22.99 6.80
CA ARG A 46 12.30 23.56 8.15
C ARG A 46 11.90 25.02 8.05
N ASP A 47 10.76 25.38 8.63
CA ASP A 47 10.19 26.72 8.57
C ASP A 47 10.18 27.38 9.96
N PRO A 48 11.15 28.26 10.26
CA PRO A 48 11.20 29.03 11.50
C PRO A 48 10.41 30.36 11.44
N TYR A 49 9.69 30.63 10.33
CA TYR A 49 9.13 31.95 10.06
C TYR A 49 7.62 32.02 10.25
N THR A 50 6.88 30.97 9.86
CA THR A 50 5.40 31.00 9.83
C THR A 50 4.76 31.06 11.23
N ALA A 51 5.27 30.31 12.21
CA ALA A 51 4.70 30.30 13.57
C ALA A 51 5.78 30.44 14.65
N LYS A 52 6.12 31.69 15.00
CA LYS A 52 7.05 31.97 16.11
C LYS A 52 6.40 31.59 17.45
N PRO A 53 7.12 30.98 18.42
CA PRO A 53 8.56 30.70 18.50
C PRO A 53 8.98 29.31 17.98
N TYR A 54 8.12 28.61 17.24
CA TYR A 54 8.33 27.22 16.83
C TYR A 54 9.00 27.11 15.45
N VAL A 55 9.66 25.98 15.21
CA VAL A 55 10.14 25.58 13.87
C VAL A 55 9.21 24.48 13.36
N LEU A 56 8.50 24.75 12.27
CA LEU A 56 7.66 23.74 11.63
C LEU A 56 8.51 22.84 10.74
N PHE A 57 8.24 21.54 10.78
CA PHE A 57 8.80 20.58 9.86
C PHE A 57 7.72 20.18 8.86
N TYR A 58 7.82 20.69 7.64
CA TYR A 58 6.92 20.35 6.56
C TYR A 58 7.56 19.31 5.66
N THR A 59 7.08 18.07 5.76
CA THR A 59 7.61 16.93 5.02
C THR A 59 6.63 16.53 3.93
N THR A 60 7.13 16.37 2.70
CA THR A 60 6.32 15.94 1.55
C THR A 60 6.96 14.74 0.87
N LYS A 61 6.11 13.81 0.43
CA LYS A 61 6.47 12.72 -0.48
C LYS A 61 5.36 12.60 -1.52
N ARG A 62 5.73 12.35 -2.78
CA ARG A 62 4.76 12.09 -3.86
C ARG A 62 4.96 10.69 -4.39
N VAL A 63 4.03 9.83 -4.00
CA VAL A 63 3.90 8.46 -4.48
C VAL A 63 2.56 8.29 -5.17
N GLY A 64 2.49 7.37 -6.10
CA GLY A 64 1.25 6.90 -6.69
C GLY A 64 1.36 5.41 -7.01
N GLY A 65 0.28 4.83 -7.47
CA GLY A 65 0.30 3.46 -7.92
C GLY A 65 -1.01 3.04 -8.56
N GLY A 66 -0.97 1.91 -9.23
CA GLY A 66 -2.13 1.35 -9.92
C GLY A 66 -1.89 -0.07 -10.41
N ILE A 67 -2.99 -0.73 -10.77
CA ILE A 67 -2.95 -2.07 -11.36
C ILE A 67 -2.43 -1.96 -12.80
N GLN A 68 -1.37 -2.69 -13.10
CA GLN A 68 -0.78 -2.78 -14.43
C GLN A 68 -1.34 -4.00 -15.20
N ASP A 69 -1.65 -5.08 -14.50
CA ASP A 69 -2.20 -6.31 -15.07
C ASP A 69 -3.35 -6.83 -14.18
N PHE A 70 -4.57 -6.80 -14.72
CA PHE A 70 -5.78 -7.23 -14.02
C PHE A 70 -5.89 -8.76 -13.87
N ASP A 71 -5.10 -9.52 -14.62
CA ASP A 71 -5.07 -10.98 -14.51
C ASP A 71 -4.07 -11.49 -13.49
N ALA A 72 -3.13 -10.65 -13.06
CA ALA A 72 -2.07 -11.03 -12.16
C ALA A 72 -2.50 -11.19 -10.68
N ILE A 73 -3.62 -10.58 -10.26
CA ILE A 73 -4.11 -10.59 -8.87
C ILE A 73 -5.58 -11.05 -8.84
N LYS A 74 -5.89 -12.00 -7.97
CA LYS A 74 -7.25 -12.50 -7.73
C LYS A 74 -7.62 -12.33 -6.25
N LEU A 75 -8.89 -12.07 -6.00
CA LEU A 75 -9.45 -11.80 -4.67
C LEU A 75 -10.39 -12.93 -4.28
N LEU A 76 -10.36 -13.33 -3.00
CA LEU A 76 -11.35 -14.22 -2.42
C LEU A 76 -12.44 -13.39 -1.75
N LYS A 77 -13.63 -13.42 -2.34
CA LYS A 77 -14.82 -12.78 -1.78
C LYS A 77 -15.50 -13.71 -0.78
N PHE A 78 -15.77 -13.21 0.42
CA PHE A 78 -16.53 -13.93 1.46
C PHE A 78 -18.03 -13.68 1.29
N GLY A 79 -18.60 -14.23 0.22
CA GLY A 79 -20.02 -14.15 -0.11
C GLY A 79 -20.44 -15.33 -0.99
N ALA A 80 -21.75 -15.46 -1.20
CA ALA A 80 -22.31 -16.45 -2.13
C ALA A 80 -22.12 -16.04 -3.60
#